data_AF-A0A9P8UUL1-F1
#
_entry.id   AF-A0A9P8UUL1-F1
#
_cell.length_a   1.000
_cell.length_b   1.000
_cell.length_c   1.000
_cell.angle_alpha   90.00
_cell.angle_beta   90.00
_cell.angle_gamma   90.00
#
_symmetry.space_group_name_H-M   'P 1'
#
loop_
_entity.id
_entity.type
_entity.pdbx_description
1 polymer ?
#
loop_
_entity_poly.entity_id
_entity_poly.type
_entity_poly.pdbx_seq_one_letter_code
_entity_poly.pdbx_strand_id
1 'polypeptide(L)'
;MIWYVRPIHSHVILTKIATELSKTYSCALETSLKVRLWRGSGLSAKFKSLESTFLSPRTTQLDAVLDDGISYVQTSEVTAIEHVPSELFEEPARNETWTNCLILIHDFEAFRAIFDETPQLHIVGITGRRHHSEKYVVAICNGCLAWLDRINFPLLRVSDHHWNPSQREIDVYGASDAAKRAQQRFLQHVTGVVYSATHVKSLYQYYENNIYNDSLRAAVRWPFFRRDFQNSRAGVRRRFLQYCVFVALHSLEDLKHANDHEMVGRDQESWSRFFERLCMRRSEQLALDPLAEMQTVSLLQGILEAASDEISHPAPTFDTRYSAKQNIEMICTLLDCDMESGLASIGNIEEEILTQTLLRCTIFAGLDKIDVMGFKEQMCMYVPIGYPDVDGLPAHLVQTISHDTVNATRANISYIYRLAPSLQKPENDMLVVLCFCSLSDTVDPAISEWVNSSEGTKFYHRTIGGCQNKEAFGQMCLRILALLSFQKMLSCRIHTTSEPTHSSYLYDFCKLLDGETLNNTQTVMERMALSLKRRMDKENSDGIRDLFRAVTEVPLHICDGQSDEYWTCRLEWESYHQDALHATMASVQMIQVQMEE
;
A
#
# COMPACT_ATOMS: atom_id res chain seq x y z
N MET A 1 -27.03 64.59 -1.95
CA MET A 1 -26.00 64.30 -2.97
C MET A 1 -26.71 63.66 -4.13
N ILE A 2 -26.64 64.32 -5.29
CA ILE A 2 -27.61 64.26 -6.39
C ILE A 2 -27.25 63.14 -7.38
N TRP A 3 -28.25 62.36 -7.77
CA TRP A 3 -28.24 61.48 -8.95
C TRP A 3 -28.37 62.30 -10.23
N TYR A 4 -27.64 61.95 -11.28
CA TYR A 4 -27.90 62.40 -12.65
C TYR A 4 -27.91 61.21 -13.62
N VAL A 5 -28.71 61.37 -14.67
CA VAL A 5 -29.27 60.32 -15.55
C VAL A 5 -28.90 60.61 -17.02
N ARG A 6 -28.52 59.54 -17.78
CA ARG A 6 -28.61 59.25 -19.26
C ARG A 6 -27.77 60.06 -20.28
N PRO A 7 -27.63 59.65 -21.59
CA PRO A 7 -28.20 58.48 -22.34
C PRO A 7 -27.28 57.72 -23.37
N ILE A 8 -27.74 56.52 -23.79
CA ILE A 8 -27.78 55.89 -25.14
C ILE A 8 -26.53 55.88 -26.06
N HIS A 9 -26.07 54.69 -26.48
CA HIS A 9 -25.59 54.37 -27.85
C HIS A 9 -25.48 52.83 -28.06
N SER A 10 -26.60 52.17 -28.36
CA SER A 10 -26.62 50.74 -28.71
C SER A 10 -27.64 50.48 -29.83
N HIS A 11 -27.36 51.00 -31.03
CA HIS A 11 -28.08 50.58 -32.24
C HIS A 11 -27.31 50.69 -33.58
N VAL A 12 -25.99 50.95 -33.58
CA VAL A 12 -25.20 51.11 -34.83
C VAL A 12 -24.11 50.04 -35.04
N ILE A 13 -23.86 49.14 -34.08
CA ILE A 13 -22.76 48.15 -34.20
C ILE A 13 -23.23 46.81 -34.78
N LEU A 14 -24.52 46.44 -34.63
CA LEU A 14 -25.00 45.11 -35.08
C LEU A 14 -25.30 45.02 -36.58
N THR A 15 -25.60 46.12 -37.26
CA THR A 15 -25.90 46.10 -38.71
C THR A 15 -24.62 46.06 -39.58
N LYS A 16 -23.46 46.44 -39.03
CA LYS A 16 -22.18 46.46 -39.76
C LYS A 16 -21.47 45.09 -39.77
N ILE A 17 -21.75 44.23 -38.79
CA ILE A 17 -21.18 42.86 -38.70
C ILE A 17 -21.98 41.87 -39.55
N ALA A 18 -23.31 42.03 -39.63
CA ALA A 18 -24.17 41.17 -40.45
C ALA A 18 -23.96 41.37 -41.97
N THR A 19 -23.48 42.54 -42.41
CA THR A 19 -23.25 42.84 -43.83
C THR A 19 -21.87 42.35 -44.33
N GLU A 20 -20.89 42.13 -43.45
CA GLU A 20 -19.59 41.57 -43.82
C GLU A 20 -19.53 40.03 -43.74
N LEU A 21 -20.33 39.41 -42.87
CA LEU A 21 -20.38 37.95 -42.77
C LEU A 21 -21.12 37.28 -43.95
N SER A 22 -22.02 37.99 -44.66
CA SER A 22 -22.66 37.43 -45.86
C SER A 22 -21.81 37.49 -47.13
N LYS A 23 -20.67 38.18 -47.11
CA LYS A 23 -19.72 38.23 -48.24
C LYS A 23 -18.62 37.16 -48.20
N THR A 24 -18.43 36.47 -47.08
CA THR A 24 -17.19 35.70 -46.85
C THR A 24 -17.37 34.17 -46.88
N TYR A 25 -18.60 33.64 -46.85
CA TYR A 25 -18.83 32.19 -46.92
C TYR A 25 -19.85 31.81 -48.00
N SER A 26 -19.38 31.85 -49.25
CA SER A 26 -19.91 31.01 -50.32
C SER A 26 -18.77 30.12 -50.81
N CYS A 27 -18.64 28.93 -50.23
CA CYS A 27 -17.99 27.82 -50.92
C CYS A 27 -18.46 26.49 -50.33
N ALA A 28 -18.82 25.60 -51.24
CA ALA A 28 -19.44 24.31 -51.02
C ALA A 28 -18.51 23.32 -50.31
N LEU A 29 -19.11 22.39 -49.55
CA LEU A 29 -18.57 21.04 -49.42
C LEU A 29 -19.72 20.06 -49.15
N GLU A 30 -20.06 19.33 -50.22
CA GLU A 30 -20.82 18.08 -50.17
C GLU A 30 -20.03 17.05 -49.36
N THR A 31 -20.65 16.43 -48.35
CA THR A 31 -20.27 15.07 -47.94
C THR A 31 -21.52 14.27 -47.57
N SER A 32 -21.67 13.14 -48.26
CA SER A 32 -22.77 12.20 -48.14
C SER A 32 -22.75 11.45 -46.81
N LEU A 33 -23.79 11.57 -46.00
CA LEU A 33 -23.96 10.73 -44.80
C LEU A 33 -24.98 9.62 -45.09
N LYS A 34 -24.49 8.36 -45.16
CA LYS A 34 -25.31 7.15 -45.22
C LYS A 34 -25.79 6.82 -43.81
N VAL A 35 -27.03 7.19 -43.48
CA VAL A 35 -27.69 6.79 -42.23
C VAL A 35 -28.25 5.38 -42.39
N ARG A 36 -27.73 4.40 -41.63
CA ARG A 36 -28.41 3.12 -41.39
C ARG A 36 -29.37 3.31 -40.21
N LEU A 37 -30.67 3.30 -40.48
CA LEU A 37 -31.72 3.29 -39.46
C LEU A 37 -31.84 1.87 -38.87
N TRP A 38 -31.51 1.71 -37.59
CA TRP A 38 -31.98 0.58 -36.78
C TRP A 38 -33.39 0.90 -36.25
N ARG A 39 -34.37 0.06 -36.59
CA ARG A 39 -35.73 0.13 -36.03
C ARG A 39 -35.79 -0.70 -34.75
N GLY A 40 -35.89 -0.03 -33.61
CA GLY A 40 -36.42 -0.58 -32.37
C GLY A 40 -37.87 -0.12 -32.17
N SER A 41 -38.76 -1.08 -32.00
CA SER A 41 -40.22 -0.98 -32.00
C SER A 41 -40.84 -0.29 -30.77
N GLY A 42 -41.83 0.58 -30.98
CA GLY A 42 -42.81 0.90 -29.94
C GLY A 42 -43.56 2.23 -30.12
N LEU A 43 -44.84 2.14 -30.48
CA LEU A 43 -45.91 3.14 -30.33
C LEU A 43 -46.04 4.30 -31.36
N SER A 44 -46.91 4.00 -32.33
CA SER A 44 -48.10 4.80 -32.70
C SER A 44 -47.95 6.29 -33.01
N ALA A 45 -48.07 6.64 -34.29
CA ALA A 45 -49.08 7.62 -34.71
C ALA A 45 -49.40 7.51 -36.21
N LYS A 46 -50.71 7.40 -36.51
CA LYS A 46 -51.28 7.97 -37.73
C LYS A 46 -50.83 9.43 -37.82
N PHE A 47 -50.16 9.84 -38.90
CA PHE A 47 -50.46 11.10 -39.57
C PHE A 47 -49.93 11.06 -41.01
N LYS A 48 -50.85 11.40 -41.92
CA LYS A 48 -50.66 11.44 -43.37
C LYS A 48 -49.87 12.67 -43.78
N SER A 49 -49.02 12.45 -44.79
CA SER A 49 -48.59 13.33 -45.89
C SER A 49 -48.87 14.84 -45.78
N LEU A 50 -47.80 15.62 -45.87
CA LEU A 50 -47.77 16.84 -46.69
C LEU A 50 -46.32 17.09 -47.13
N GLU A 51 -46.03 16.72 -48.37
CA GLU A 51 -44.86 17.16 -49.12
C GLU A 51 -45.11 18.55 -49.72
N SER A 52 -44.01 19.30 -49.88
CA SER A 52 -43.86 20.59 -50.56
C SER A 52 -44.50 21.79 -49.85
N THR A 53 -43.81 22.90 -49.58
CA THR A 53 -43.12 23.75 -50.56
C THR A 53 -42.19 24.71 -49.80
N PHE A 54 -41.01 25.00 -50.36
CA PHE A 54 -40.14 26.11 -49.98
C PHE A 54 -40.93 27.43 -49.89
N LEU A 55 -40.70 28.24 -48.84
CA LEU A 55 -40.69 29.72 -48.86
C LEU A 55 -40.45 30.30 -47.44
N SER A 56 -39.28 30.93 -47.28
CA SER A 56 -38.91 32.03 -46.35
C SER A 56 -38.99 31.83 -44.81
N PRO A 57 -37.95 32.23 -44.04
CA PRO A 57 -37.99 32.17 -42.58
C PRO A 57 -38.88 33.29 -42.02
N ARG A 58 -39.97 32.92 -41.33
CA ARG A 58 -40.68 33.81 -40.40
C ARG A 58 -40.16 33.54 -38.99
N THR A 59 -39.36 34.46 -38.49
CA THR A 59 -39.07 34.61 -37.06
C THR A 59 -40.40 34.80 -36.32
N THR A 60 -40.82 33.80 -35.55
CA THR A 60 -42.00 33.91 -34.70
C THR A 60 -41.50 34.23 -33.29
N GLN A 61 -41.47 35.51 -32.96
CA GLN A 61 -41.14 36.02 -31.63
C GLN A 61 -42.40 35.86 -30.78
N LEU A 62 -42.39 34.92 -29.83
CA LEU A 62 -43.46 34.75 -28.85
C LEU A 62 -43.02 35.45 -27.56
N ASP A 63 -43.47 36.68 -27.36
CA ASP A 63 -43.24 37.42 -26.12
C ASP A 63 -44.21 36.89 -25.05
N ALA A 64 -43.70 36.11 -24.10
CA ALA A 64 -44.36 35.82 -22.84
C ALA A 64 -43.64 36.58 -21.73
N VAL A 65 -44.28 37.66 -21.26
CA VAL A 65 -43.82 38.45 -20.11
C VAL A 65 -44.16 37.69 -18.83
N LEU A 66 -43.14 37.33 -18.04
CA LEU A 66 -43.28 36.93 -16.64
C LEU A 66 -42.65 38.03 -15.76
N ASP A 67 -43.39 38.45 -14.74
CA ASP A 67 -42.96 39.35 -13.67
C ASP A 67 -41.77 38.74 -12.91
N ASP A 68 -40.56 39.14 -13.29
CA ASP A 68 -39.38 39.34 -12.44
C ASP A 68 -38.15 39.54 -13.34
N GLY A 69 -38.10 40.66 -14.06
CA GLY A 69 -36.86 41.36 -14.47
C GLY A 69 -35.68 40.62 -15.12
N ILE A 70 -35.82 39.35 -15.53
CA ILE A 70 -34.76 38.54 -16.14
C ILE A 70 -35.29 37.96 -17.45
N SER A 71 -34.83 38.52 -18.57
CA SER A 71 -35.07 37.98 -19.90
C SER A 71 -34.12 36.80 -20.13
N TYR A 72 -34.64 35.57 -20.18
CA TYR A 72 -33.90 34.44 -20.75
C TYR A 72 -34.01 34.52 -22.28
N VAL A 73 -32.88 34.79 -22.95
CA VAL A 73 -32.79 34.57 -24.39
C VAL A 73 -32.46 33.09 -24.59
N GLN A 74 -33.48 32.31 -24.94
CA GLN A 74 -33.30 30.92 -25.34
C GLN A 74 -32.83 30.88 -26.80
N THR A 75 -31.51 30.82 -27.02
CA THR A 75 -30.96 30.35 -28.30
C THR A 75 -30.86 28.84 -28.26
N SER A 76 -31.92 28.16 -28.65
CA SER A 76 -31.87 26.73 -28.98
C SER A 76 -31.21 26.56 -30.36
N GLU A 77 -29.88 26.52 -30.36
CA GLU A 77 -29.05 25.93 -31.40
C GLU A 77 -28.06 24.98 -30.71
N VAL A 78 -28.52 23.78 -30.33
CA VAL A 78 -27.60 22.65 -30.07
C VAL A 78 -27.16 22.13 -31.43
N THR A 79 -26.28 22.87 -32.08
CA THR A 79 -25.66 22.49 -33.35
C THR A 79 -24.16 22.63 -33.17
N ALA A 80 -23.48 21.48 -33.28
CA ALA A 80 -22.06 21.24 -33.03
C ALA A 80 -21.68 21.15 -31.53
N ILE A 81 -21.86 19.96 -30.93
CA ILE A 81 -20.87 19.52 -29.93
C ILE A 81 -19.54 19.52 -30.69
N GLU A 82 -18.67 20.50 -30.39
CA GLU A 82 -17.29 20.50 -30.85
C GLU A 82 -16.68 19.11 -30.69
N HIS A 83 -15.80 18.71 -31.61
CA HIS A 83 -15.07 17.44 -31.52
C HIS A 83 -14.57 17.21 -30.09
N VAL A 84 -15.17 16.25 -29.36
CA VAL A 84 -14.76 15.91 -28.00
C VAL A 84 -13.30 15.43 -28.11
N PRO A 85 -12.34 16.10 -27.44
CA PRO A 85 -10.94 15.73 -27.54
C PRO A 85 -10.75 14.25 -27.20
N SER A 86 -9.99 13.53 -28.03
CA SER A 86 -9.76 12.09 -27.83
C SER A 86 -9.13 11.78 -26.47
N GLU A 87 -8.33 12.72 -25.96
CA GLU A 87 -7.66 12.65 -24.66
C GLU A 87 -8.65 12.56 -23.49
N LEU A 88 -9.91 13.00 -23.66
CA LEU A 88 -10.92 12.89 -22.61
C LEU A 88 -11.43 11.46 -22.42
N PHE A 89 -11.29 10.61 -23.44
CA PHE A 89 -11.65 9.19 -23.38
C PHE A 89 -10.53 8.31 -22.80
N GLU A 90 -9.36 8.89 -22.54
CA GLU A 90 -8.26 8.20 -21.87
C GLU A 90 -8.47 8.21 -20.34
N GLU A 91 -8.03 7.14 -19.69
CA GLU A 91 -8.04 7.09 -18.22
C GLU A 91 -7.20 8.22 -17.63
N PRO A 92 -7.72 8.93 -16.60
CA PRO A 92 -6.96 10.00 -15.97
C PRO A 92 -5.68 9.48 -15.33
N ALA A 93 -4.64 10.32 -15.36
CA ALA A 93 -3.40 10.05 -14.65
C ALA A 93 -3.67 9.89 -13.14
N ARG A 94 -2.88 9.08 -12.45
CA ARG A 94 -3.07 8.78 -11.02
C ARG A 94 -3.03 10.03 -10.13
N ASN A 95 -2.26 11.04 -10.53
CA ASN A 95 -2.10 12.33 -9.85
C ASN A 95 -3.00 13.45 -10.41
N GLU A 96 -3.96 13.12 -11.29
CA GLU A 96 -4.92 14.07 -11.82
C GLU A 96 -5.77 14.66 -10.68
N THR A 97 -5.94 15.97 -10.70
CA THR A 97 -6.80 16.68 -9.74
C THR A 97 -8.24 16.68 -10.20
N TRP A 98 -9.15 16.45 -9.26
CA TRP A 98 -10.58 16.39 -9.53
C TRP A 98 -11.30 17.58 -8.89
N THR A 99 -12.32 18.07 -9.58
CA THR A 99 -13.19 19.16 -9.12
C THR A 99 -14.62 18.66 -9.02
N ASN A 100 -15.32 19.03 -7.94
CA ASN A 100 -16.74 18.76 -7.79
C ASN A 100 -17.57 19.92 -8.35
N CYS A 101 -18.50 19.59 -9.24
CA CYS A 101 -19.43 20.52 -9.85
C CYS A 101 -20.88 20.06 -9.63
N LEU A 102 -21.83 20.99 -9.67
CA LEU A 102 -23.25 20.68 -9.78
C LEU A 102 -23.71 20.88 -11.21
N ILE A 103 -24.51 19.95 -11.67
CA ILE A 103 -25.25 20.02 -12.93
C ILE A 103 -26.73 19.79 -12.66
N LEU A 104 -27.61 20.50 -13.36
CA LEU A 104 -29.04 20.23 -13.29
C LEU A 104 -29.34 18.91 -14.02
N ILE A 105 -30.30 18.13 -13.54
CA ILE A 105 -30.64 16.84 -14.17
C ILE A 105 -30.97 16.98 -15.66
N HIS A 106 -31.68 18.04 -16.05
CA HIS A 106 -32.04 18.25 -17.45
C HIS A 106 -30.82 18.51 -18.35
N ASP A 107 -29.81 19.24 -17.85
CA ASP A 107 -28.55 19.48 -18.55
C ASP A 107 -27.73 18.18 -18.64
N PHE A 108 -27.77 17.34 -17.60
CA PHE A 108 -27.15 16.02 -17.63
C PHE A 108 -27.79 15.11 -18.69
N GLU A 109 -29.12 15.00 -18.73
CA GLU A 109 -29.83 14.16 -19.69
C GLU A 109 -29.49 14.54 -21.15
N ALA A 110 -29.32 15.83 -21.43
CA ALA A 110 -28.92 16.31 -22.76
C ALA A 110 -27.50 15.88 -23.17
N PHE A 111 -26.61 15.55 -22.21
CA PHE A 111 -25.20 15.21 -22.43
C PHE A 111 -24.82 13.83 -21.88
N ARG A 112 -25.81 13.02 -21.54
CA ARG A 112 -25.64 11.72 -20.87
C ARG A 112 -24.65 10.80 -21.58
N ALA A 113 -24.70 10.75 -22.92
CA ALA A 113 -23.79 9.91 -23.70
C ALA A 113 -22.31 10.26 -23.45
N ILE A 114 -21.97 11.55 -23.32
CA ILE A 114 -20.61 11.99 -23.01
C ILE A 114 -20.23 11.56 -21.59
N PHE A 115 -21.14 11.68 -20.62
CA PHE A 115 -20.89 11.25 -19.25
C PHE A 115 -20.68 9.73 -19.13
N ASP A 116 -21.46 8.94 -19.86
CA ASP A 116 -21.38 7.49 -19.84
C ASP A 116 -20.09 6.98 -20.53
N GLU A 117 -19.60 7.70 -21.54
CA GLU A 117 -18.42 7.32 -22.33
C GLU A 117 -17.09 7.90 -21.78
N THR A 118 -17.12 8.97 -20.98
CA THR A 118 -15.91 9.69 -20.55
C THR A 118 -15.41 9.23 -19.16
N PRO A 119 -14.23 8.60 -19.04
CA PRO A 119 -13.67 8.15 -17.76
C PRO A 119 -13.28 9.29 -16.81
N GLN A 120 -13.17 10.52 -17.30
CA GLN A 120 -12.82 11.71 -16.53
C GLN A 120 -14.04 12.43 -15.92
N LEU A 121 -15.24 11.85 -16.04
CA LEU A 121 -16.51 12.39 -15.54
C LEU A 121 -17.28 11.32 -14.77
N HIS A 122 -17.71 11.65 -13.55
CA HIS A 122 -18.51 10.73 -12.72
C HIS A 122 -19.60 11.44 -11.96
N ILE A 123 -20.82 10.89 -11.94
CA ILE A 123 -21.82 11.28 -10.95
C ILE A 123 -21.43 10.66 -9.62
N VAL A 124 -21.17 11.48 -8.61
CA VAL A 124 -20.69 11.06 -7.28
C VAL A 124 -21.69 11.38 -6.18
N GLY A 125 -22.78 12.09 -6.49
CA GLY A 125 -23.85 12.38 -5.55
C GLY A 125 -25.06 13.06 -6.18
N ILE A 126 -26.10 13.27 -5.37
CA ILE A 126 -27.32 13.98 -5.75
C ILE A 126 -27.65 14.97 -4.64
N THR A 127 -28.02 16.20 -5.01
CA THR A 127 -28.45 17.25 -4.09
C THR A 127 -29.80 17.83 -4.51
N GLY A 128 -30.62 18.24 -3.54
CA GLY A 128 -31.99 18.72 -3.78
C GLY A 128 -33.05 17.67 -3.39
N ARG A 129 -34.27 18.13 -3.07
CA ARG A 129 -35.38 17.27 -2.59
C ARG A 129 -36.64 17.33 -3.48
N ARG A 130 -36.56 17.98 -4.65
CA ARG A 130 -37.70 18.17 -5.57
C ARG A 130 -37.22 17.99 -7.01
N HIS A 131 -37.97 17.25 -7.82
CA HIS A 131 -37.64 16.92 -9.22
C HIS A 131 -37.26 18.13 -10.11
N HIS A 132 -37.71 19.35 -9.81
CA HIS A 132 -37.37 20.55 -10.58
C HIS A 132 -36.12 21.31 -10.08
N SER A 133 -35.52 20.87 -8.97
CA SER A 133 -34.33 21.48 -8.37
C SER A 133 -33.25 20.45 -8.01
N GLU A 134 -33.40 19.22 -8.46
CA GLU A 134 -32.40 18.17 -8.25
C GLU A 134 -31.19 18.46 -9.12
N LYS A 135 -30.02 18.34 -8.50
CA LYS A 135 -28.71 18.56 -9.11
C LYS A 135 -27.84 17.34 -8.85
N TYR A 136 -27.17 16.85 -9.87
CA TYR A 136 -26.11 15.87 -9.68
C TYR A 136 -24.85 16.57 -9.17
N VAL A 137 -24.16 15.93 -8.24
CA VAL A 137 -22.76 16.23 -7.93
C VAL A 137 -21.92 15.41 -8.88
N VAL A 138 -21.10 16.07 -9.67
CA VAL A 138 -20.25 15.46 -10.68
C VAL A 138 -18.79 15.73 -10.32
N ALA A 139 -17.99 14.67 -10.32
CA ALA A 139 -16.54 14.75 -10.26
C ALA A 139 -15.97 14.87 -11.67
N ILE A 140 -15.11 15.86 -11.89
CA ILE A 140 -14.57 16.22 -13.20
C ILE A 140 -13.04 16.41 -13.08
N CYS A 141 -12.24 15.72 -13.90
CA CYS A 141 -10.80 15.99 -13.99
C CYS A 141 -10.52 17.40 -14.55
N ASN A 142 -9.39 18.01 -14.20
CA ASN A 142 -9.08 19.37 -14.66
C ASN A 142 -8.99 19.50 -16.19
N GLY A 143 -8.42 18.49 -16.88
CA GLY A 143 -8.40 18.46 -18.34
C GLY A 143 -9.80 18.51 -18.96
N CYS A 144 -10.72 17.69 -18.44
CA CYS A 144 -12.12 17.69 -18.87
C CYS A 144 -12.86 18.98 -18.48
N LEU A 145 -12.58 19.53 -17.29
CA LEU A 145 -13.18 20.78 -16.83
C LEU A 145 -12.81 21.95 -17.74
N ALA A 146 -11.54 22.06 -18.14
CA ALA A 146 -11.10 23.12 -19.05
C ALA A 146 -11.80 23.05 -20.41
N TRP A 147 -12.07 21.84 -20.91
CA TRP A 147 -12.86 21.65 -22.12
C TRP A 147 -14.34 22.03 -21.93
N LEU A 148 -14.96 21.59 -20.82
CA LEU A 148 -16.35 21.94 -20.49
C LEU A 148 -16.55 23.45 -20.32
N ASP A 149 -15.58 24.13 -19.69
CA ASP A 149 -15.57 25.59 -19.56
C ASP A 149 -15.47 26.27 -20.94
N ARG A 150 -14.65 25.74 -21.86
CA ARG A 150 -14.49 26.28 -23.22
C ARG A 150 -15.79 26.25 -24.03
N ILE A 151 -16.58 25.19 -23.88
CA ILE A 151 -17.88 25.05 -24.56
C ILE A 151 -19.03 25.74 -23.79
N ASN A 152 -18.72 26.49 -22.72
CA ASN A 152 -19.70 27.14 -21.83
C ASN A 152 -20.74 26.16 -21.26
N PHE A 153 -20.30 24.96 -20.87
CA PHE A 153 -21.17 23.97 -20.26
C PHE A 153 -21.70 24.47 -18.89
N PRO A 154 -22.99 24.31 -18.57
CA PRO A 154 -23.61 24.91 -17.38
C PRO A 154 -23.22 24.16 -16.08
N LEU A 155 -21.98 24.38 -15.61
CA LEU A 155 -21.45 23.83 -14.36
C LEU A 155 -21.45 24.87 -13.24
N LEU A 156 -21.84 24.43 -12.04
CA LEU A 156 -21.69 25.23 -10.82
C LEU A 156 -20.62 24.58 -9.93
N ARG A 157 -19.45 25.21 -9.81
CA ARG A 157 -18.36 24.69 -8.97
C ARG A 157 -18.77 24.68 -7.49
N VAL A 158 -18.43 23.61 -6.79
CA VAL A 158 -18.76 23.43 -5.37
C VAL A 158 -17.47 23.39 -4.56
N SER A 159 -17.37 24.26 -3.55
CA SER A 159 -16.29 24.23 -2.56
C SER A 159 -16.52 23.18 -1.47
N ASP A 160 -17.78 22.90 -1.17
CA ASP A 160 -18.17 22.04 -0.05
C ASP A 160 -18.15 20.56 -0.45
N HIS A 161 -17.57 19.75 0.44
CA HIS A 161 -17.62 18.31 0.29
C HIS A 161 -19.03 17.79 0.52
N HIS A 162 -19.53 16.97 -0.40
CA HIS A 162 -20.90 16.46 -0.38
C HIS A 162 -21.18 15.44 0.74
N TRP A 163 -20.15 15.03 1.49
CA TRP A 163 -20.25 14.25 2.73
C TRP A 163 -20.36 15.10 4.01
N ASN A 164 -20.30 16.43 3.91
CA ASN A 164 -20.54 17.34 5.03
C ASN A 164 -22.05 17.61 5.22
N PRO A 165 -22.50 17.82 6.47
CA PRO A 165 -23.88 18.21 6.72
C PRO A 165 -24.16 19.62 6.23
N SER A 166 -25.37 19.86 5.73
CA SER A 166 -25.83 21.21 5.44
C SER A 166 -26.11 21.99 6.72
N GLN A 167 -26.03 23.33 6.68
CA GLN A 167 -26.35 24.17 7.84
C GLN A 167 -27.74 23.86 8.40
N ARG A 168 -28.72 23.64 7.52
CA ARG A 168 -30.07 23.25 7.91
C ARG A 168 -30.12 21.93 8.69
N GLU A 169 -29.30 20.95 8.32
CA GLU A 169 -29.23 19.68 9.07
C GLU A 169 -28.58 19.89 10.44
N ILE A 170 -27.57 20.74 10.52
CA ILE A 170 -26.93 21.14 11.79
C ILE A 170 -27.96 21.83 12.69
N ASP A 171 -28.76 22.75 12.15
CA ASP A 171 -29.77 23.48 12.92
C ASP A 171 -30.89 22.58 13.46
N VAL A 172 -31.21 21.49 12.75
CA VAL A 172 -32.31 20.56 13.12
C VAL A 172 -31.84 19.44 14.05
N TYR A 173 -30.68 18.84 13.78
CA TYR A 173 -30.21 17.63 14.46
C TYR A 173 -29.04 17.89 15.42
N GLY A 174 -28.45 19.09 15.40
CA GLY A 174 -27.17 19.36 16.02
C GLY A 174 -26.00 18.84 15.17
N ALA A 175 -24.82 19.43 15.35
CA ALA A 175 -23.66 19.19 14.49
C ALA A 175 -23.23 17.70 14.41
N SER A 176 -23.20 17.01 15.55
CA SER A 176 -22.73 15.60 15.62
C SER A 176 -23.65 14.64 14.88
N ASP A 177 -24.97 14.70 15.13
CA ASP A 177 -25.92 13.81 14.48
C ASP A 177 -26.15 14.17 13.01
N ALA A 178 -26.07 15.46 12.66
CA ALA A 178 -26.08 15.91 11.27
C ALA A 178 -24.88 15.33 10.50
N ALA A 179 -23.67 15.37 11.08
CA ALA A 179 -22.47 14.81 10.45
C ALA A 179 -22.60 13.30 10.20
N LYS A 180 -23.04 12.53 11.21
CA LYS A 180 -23.27 11.08 11.07
C LYS A 180 -24.26 10.76 9.95
N ARG A 181 -25.37 11.50 9.87
CA ARG A 181 -26.39 11.31 8.84
C ARG A 181 -25.87 11.66 7.44
N ALA A 182 -25.09 12.75 7.32
CA ALA A 182 -24.49 13.14 6.05
C ALA A 182 -23.50 12.09 5.54
N GLN A 183 -22.67 11.54 6.43
CA GLN A 183 -21.73 10.46 6.14
C GLN A 183 -22.44 9.16 5.73
N GLN A 184 -23.48 8.74 6.46
CA GLN A 184 -24.28 7.57 6.10
C GLN A 184 -24.95 7.73 4.73
N ARG A 185 -25.54 8.89 4.46
CA ARG A 185 -26.12 9.20 3.14
C ARG A 185 -25.06 9.12 2.05
N PHE A 186 -23.88 9.69 2.28
CA PHE A 186 -22.76 9.62 1.35
C PHE A 186 -22.38 8.17 1.04
N LEU A 187 -22.17 7.32 2.06
CA LEU A 187 -21.81 5.91 1.87
C LEU A 187 -22.88 5.11 1.10
N GLN A 188 -24.17 5.38 1.35
CA GLN A 188 -25.28 4.80 0.59
C GLN A 188 -25.23 5.20 -0.89
N HIS A 189 -24.94 6.48 -1.18
CA HIS A 189 -24.78 6.96 -2.55
C HIS A 189 -23.57 6.35 -3.24
N VAL A 190 -22.41 6.31 -2.58
CA VAL A 190 -21.19 5.70 -3.11
C VAL A 190 -21.46 4.27 -3.52
N THR A 191 -22.12 3.49 -2.66
CA THR A 191 -22.46 2.09 -2.98
C THR A 191 -23.25 2.02 -4.28
N GLY A 192 -24.31 2.82 -4.44
CA GLY A 192 -25.10 2.86 -5.67
C GLY A 192 -24.30 3.25 -6.91
N VAL A 193 -23.49 4.31 -6.80
CA VAL A 193 -22.63 4.82 -7.89
C VAL A 193 -21.62 3.77 -8.32
N VAL A 194 -20.96 3.10 -7.36
CA VAL A 194 -19.96 2.08 -7.64
C VAL A 194 -20.57 0.92 -8.41
N TYR A 195 -21.83 0.51 -8.19
CA TYR A 195 -22.44 -0.56 -8.99
C TYR A 195 -22.84 -0.14 -10.41
N SER A 196 -23.20 1.13 -10.62
CA SER A 196 -23.64 1.63 -11.92
C SER A 196 -22.50 2.18 -12.78
N ALA A 197 -21.31 2.37 -12.22
CA ALA A 197 -20.21 3.03 -12.93
C ALA A 197 -19.69 2.22 -14.13
N THR A 198 -19.50 2.88 -15.26
CA THR A 198 -18.82 2.29 -16.43
C THR A 198 -17.31 2.27 -16.21
N HIS A 199 -16.74 3.39 -15.74
CA HIS A 199 -15.30 3.59 -15.58
C HIS A 199 -14.87 3.49 -14.11
N VAL A 200 -14.90 2.29 -13.54
CA VAL A 200 -14.70 2.04 -12.10
C VAL A 200 -13.35 2.54 -11.60
N LYS A 201 -12.29 2.39 -12.40
CA LYS A 201 -10.93 2.72 -11.99
C LYS A 201 -10.76 4.21 -11.73
N SER A 202 -11.27 5.06 -12.62
CA SER A 202 -11.18 6.51 -12.44
C SER A 202 -12.09 7.00 -11.32
N LEU A 203 -13.24 6.36 -11.10
CA LEU A 203 -14.08 6.61 -9.92
C LEU A 203 -13.35 6.25 -8.61
N TYR A 204 -12.63 5.14 -8.57
CA TYR A 204 -11.81 4.75 -7.41
C TYR A 204 -10.72 5.79 -7.14
N GLN A 205 -9.99 6.21 -8.19
CA GLN A 205 -8.98 7.27 -8.08
C GLN A 205 -9.55 8.58 -7.54
N TYR A 206 -10.75 8.97 -8.01
CA TYR A 206 -11.45 10.13 -7.48
C TYR A 206 -11.64 10.02 -5.97
N TYR A 207 -12.22 8.92 -5.47
CA TYR A 207 -12.49 8.79 -4.03
C TYR A 207 -11.20 8.70 -3.20
N GLU A 208 -10.17 7.99 -3.67
CA GLU A 208 -8.88 7.89 -2.97
C GLU A 208 -8.19 9.25 -2.83
N ASN A 209 -8.26 10.10 -3.87
CA ASN A 209 -7.58 11.39 -3.90
C ASN A 209 -8.37 12.53 -3.24
N ASN A 210 -9.70 12.41 -3.12
CA ASN A 210 -10.56 13.52 -2.68
C ASN A 210 -11.19 13.32 -1.30
N ILE A 211 -11.19 12.09 -0.75
CA ILE A 211 -11.67 11.85 0.62
C ILE A 211 -10.50 11.96 1.61
N TYR A 212 -10.45 13.08 2.34
CA TYR A 212 -9.44 13.30 3.39
C TYR A 212 -9.76 12.61 4.72
N ASN A 213 -11.00 12.16 4.92
CA ASN A 213 -11.39 11.43 6.13
C ASN A 213 -11.09 9.95 5.94
N ASP A 214 -10.08 9.44 6.65
CA ASP A 214 -9.64 8.05 6.50
C ASP A 214 -10.75 7.03 6.80
N SER A 215 -11.60 7.26 7.80
CA SER A 215 -12.71 6.34 8.13
C SER A 215 -13.72 6.23 6.98
N LEU A 216 -14.01 7.35 6.31
CA LEU A 216 -14.85 7.33 5.10
C LEU A 216 -14.15 6.65 3.94
N ARG A 217 -12.88 6.98 3.71
CA ARG A 217 -12.09 6.39 2.62
C ARG A 217 -12.01 4.86 2.76
N ALA A 218 -11.78 4.36 3.97
CA ALA A 218 -11.80 2.93 4.28
C ALA A 218 -13.15 2.27 3.95
N ALA A 219 -14.26 2.88 4.37
CA ALA A 219 -15.60 2.37 4.10
C ALA A 219 -15.93 2.34 2.60
N VAL A 220 -15.45 3.32 1.84
CA VAL A 220 -15.65 3.43 0.38
C VAL A 220 -14.93 2.34 -0.41
N ARG A 221 -13.83 1.75 0.10
CA ARG A 221 -13.14 0.65 -0.60
C ARG A 221 -13.95 -0.64 -0.66
N TRP A 222 -14.82 -0.90 0.32
CA TRP A 222 -15.62 -2.13 0.38
C TRP A 222 -16.61 -2.31 -0.78
N PRO A 223 -17.37 -1.28 -1.21
CA PRO A 223 -18.18 -1.35 -2.43
C PRO A 223 -17.40 -1.75 -3.68
N PHE A 224 -16.17 -1.25 -3.86
CA PHE A 224 -15.32 -1.61 -5.01
C PHE A 224 -14.93 -3.08 -4.96
N PHE A 225 -14.37 -3.53 -3.83
CA PHE A 225 -14.02 -4.94 -3.65
C PHE A 225 -15.24 -5.85 -3.86
N ARG A 226 -16.41 -5.49 -3.31
CA ARG A 226 -17.64 -6.27 -3.48
C ARG A 226 -18.05 -6.38 -4.95
N ARG A 227 -17.99 -5.26 -5.69
CA ARG A 227 -18.28 -5.26 -7.13
C ARG A 227 -17.32 -6.17 -7.88
N ASP A 228 -16.02 -6.08 -7.61
CA ASP A 228 -15.00 -6.88 -8.29
C ASP A 228 -15.18 -8.38 -8.01
N PHE A 229 -15.42 -8.72 -6.74
CA PHE A 229 -15.74 -10.09 -6.34
C PHE A 229 -17.01 -10.61 -7.04
N GLN A 230 -18.09 -9.83 -7.05
CA GLN A 230 -19.37 -10.24 -7.66
C GLN A 230 -19.27 -10.37 -9.18
N ASN A 231 -18.57 -9.46 -9.86
CA ASN A 231 -18.42 -9.47 -11.32
C ASN A 231 -17.36 -10.47 -11.82
N SER A 232 -16.52 -11.01 -10.93
CA SER A 232 -15.53 -12.03 -11.28
C SER A 232 -16.16 -13.29 -11.88
N ARG A 233 -15.38 -14.08 -12.62
CA ARG A 233 -15.85 -15.39 -13.11
C ARG A 233 -16.09 -16.35 -11.94
N ALA A 234 -17.01 -17.31 -12.09
CA ALA A 234 -17.33 -18.26 -11.00
C ALA A 234 -16.12 -19.06 -10.51
N GLY A 235 -15.19 -19.42 -11.40
CA GLY A 235 -13.93 -20.09 -11.05
C GLY A 235 -13.00 -19.21 -10.22
N VAL A 236 -12.90 -17.93 -10.55
CA VAL A 236 -12.10 -16.94 -9.80
C VAL A 236 -12.67 -16.76 -8.40
N ARG A 237 -13.99 -16.57 -8.26
CA ARG A 237 -14.63 -16.49 -6.94
C ARG A 237 -14.37 -17.74 -6.10
N ARG A 238 -14.46 -18.94 -6.70
CA ARG A 238 -14.18 -20.18 -5.99
C ARG A 238 -12.73 -20.25 -5.52
N ARG A 239 -11.77 -19.91 -6.39
CA ARG A 239 -10.34 -19.92 -6.07
C ARG A 239 -9.97 -18.86 -5.02
N PHE A 240 -10.56 -17.67 -5.07
CA PHE A 240 -10.45 -16.66 -4.02
C PHE A 240 -10.86 -17.23 -2.64
N LEU A 241 -12.02 -17.88 -2.58
CA LEU A 241 -12.50 -18.50 -1.33
C LEU A 241 -11.58 -19.62 -0.85
N GLN A 242 -11.05 -20.43 -1.79
CA GLN A 242 -10.05 -21.45 -1.47
C GLN A 242 -8.77 -20.83 -0.90
N TYR A 243 -8.29 -19.71 -1.43
CA TYR A 243 -7.14 -18.99 -0.88
C TYR A 243 -7.41 -18.40 0.51
N CYS A 244 -8.59 -17.82 0.74
CA CYS A 244 -8.97 -17.35 2.08
C CYS A 244 -8.95 -18.49 3.11
N VAL A 245 -9.55 -19.64 2.77
CA VAL A 245 -9.55 -20.83 3.64
C VAL A 245 -8.15 -21.40 3.81
N PHE A 246 -7.35 -21.42 2.74
CA PHE A 246 -5.96 -21.85 2.80
C PHE A 246 -5.15 -21.01 3.77
N VAL A 247 -5.18 -19.68 3.67
CA VAL A 247 -4.44 -18.79 4.59
C VAL A 247 -4.88 -19.04 6.03
N ALA A 248 -6.19 -19.04 6.29
CA ALA A 248 -6.72 -19.26 7.63
C ALA A 248 -6.23 -20.58 8.26
N LEU A 249 -6.38 -21.70 7.55
CA LEU A 249 -5.99 -23.00 8.06
C LEU A 249 -4.47 -23.15 8.17
N HIS A 250 -3.72 -22.60 7.22
CA HIS A 250 -2.25 -22.64 7.24
C HIS A 250 -1.67 -21.85 8.42
N SER A 251 -2.45 -20.97 9.04
CA SER A 251 -2.02 -20.13 10.15
C SER A 251 -2.38 -20.67 11.53
N LEU A 252 -3.14 -21.76 11.62
CA LEU A 252 -3.50 -22.38 12.90
C LEU A 252 -2.34 -23.23 13.46
N GLU A 253 -1.96 -23.00 14.73
CA GLU A 253 -0.96 -23.83 15.42
C GLU A 253 -1.43 -25.29 15.62
N ASP A 254 -2.72 -25.51 15.82
CA ASP A 254 -3.29 -26.85 16.00
C ASP A 254 -4.40 -27.16 15.00
N LEU A 255 -4.06 -27.88 13.94
CA LEU A 255 -5.02 -28.38 12.96
C LEU A 255 -5.90 -29.52 13.50
N LYS A 256 -5.63 -30.09 14.68
CA LYS A 256 -6.44 -31.20 15.23
C LYS A 256 -7.87 -30.77 15.54
N HIS A 257 -8.07 -29.49 15.87
CA HIS A 257 -9.39 -28.88 16.09
C HIS A 257 -9.96 -28.20 14.84
N ALA A 258 -9.23 -28.18 13.72
CA ALA A 258 -9.71 -27.56 12.48
C ALA A 258 -11.02 -28.16 11.98
N ASN A 259 -11.29 -29.44 12.29
CA ASN A 259 -12.52 -30.14 11.88
C ASN A 259 -13.79 -29.60 12.55
N ASP A 260 -13.67 -28.96 13.71
CA ASP A 260 -14.78 -28.36 14.45
C ASP A 260 -15.02 -26.91 14.00
N HIS A 261 -14.13 -26.37 13.16
CA HIS A 261 -14.24 -25.02 12.63
C HIS A 261 -15.36 -24.95 11.59
N GLU A 262 -16.27 -24.00 11.76
CA GLU A 262 -17.44 -23.80 10.87
C GLU A 262 -17.01 -23.66 9.39
N MET A 263 -15.79 -23.16 9.16
CA MET A 263 -15.18 -22.96 7.85
C MET A 263 -15.05 -24.23 7.01
N VAL A 264 -14.84 -25.40 7.63
CA VAL A 264 -14.66 -26.68 6.91
C VAL A 264 -15.98 -27.11 6.24
N GLY A 265 -17.12 -26.85 6.90
CA GLY A 265 -18.45 -27.20 6.42
C GLY A 265 -19.07 -26.20 5.44
N ARG A 266 -18.52 -24.98 5.32
CA ARG A 266 -19.10 -23.93 4.46
C ARG A 266 -18.85 -24.23 2.98
N ASP A 267 -19.94 -24.32 2.22
CA ASP A 267 -19.91 -24.41 0.76
C ASP A 267 -19.65 -23.05 0.08
N GLN A 268 -19.46 -23.06 -1.25
CA GLN A 268 -19.18 -21.85 -2.03
C GLN A 268 -20.26 -20.78 -1.89
N GLU A 269 -21.54 -21.18 -1.82
CA GLU A 269 -22.65 -20.23 -1.73
C GLU A 269 -22.70 -19.57 -0.35
N SER A 270 -22.50 -20.34 0.71
CA SER A 270 -22.46 -19.85 2.09
C SER A 270 -21.29 -18.89 2.29
N TRP A 271 -20.13 -19.21 1.73
CA TRP A 271 -18.98 -18.30 1.69
C TRP A 271 -19.25 -17.02 0.90
N SER A 272 -19.90 -17.13 -0.27
CA SER A 272 -20.26 -15.95 -1.06
C SER A 272 -21.23 -15.04 -0.30
N ARG A 273 -22.27 -15.61 0.32
CA ARG A 273 -23.21 -14.88 1.19
C ARG A 273 -22.54 -14.27 2.42
N PHE A 274 -21.49 -14.91 2.94
CA PHE A 274 -20.68 -14.34 4.02
C PHE A 274 -19.97 -13.06 3.57
N PHE A 275 -19.21 -13.12 2.48
CA PHE A 275 -18.48 -11.95 1.96
C PHE A 275 -19.42 -10.83 1.51
N GLU A 276 -20.57 -11.15 0.91
CA GLU A 276 -21.57 -10.13 0.53
C GLU A 276 -22.10 -9.38 1.75
N ARG A 277 -22.47 -10.10 2.82
CA ARG A 277 -22.94 -9.49 4.07
C ARG A 277 -21.84 -8.71 4.78
N LEU A 278 -20.61 -9.22 4.76
CA LEU A 278 -19.44 -8.53 5.30
C LEU A 278 -19.23 -7.19 4.59
N CYS A 279 -19.14 -7.20 3.26
CA CYS A 279 -18.93 -5.98 2.46
C CYS A 279 -20.06 -4.97 2.64
N MET A 280 -21.33 -5.42 2.68
CA MET A 280 -22.47 -4.53 2.94
C MET A 280 -22.34 -3.84 4.30
N ARG A 281 -22.12 -4.60 5.37
CA ARG A 281 -21.98 -4.04 6.73
C ARG A 281 -20.83 -3.04 6.81
N ARG A 282 -19.67 -3.38 6.24
CA ARG A 282 -18.48 -2.52 6.28
C ARG A 282 -18.61 -1.28 5.39
N SER A 283 -19.38 -1.36 4.30
CA SER A 283 -19.67 -0.20 3.44
C SER A 283 -20.61 0.84 4.08
N GLU A 284 -21.40 0.44 5.08
CA GLU A 284 -22.39 1.30 5.73
C GLU A 284 -21.88 1.93 7.04
N GLN A 285 -20.71 1.50 7.52
CA GLN A 285 -20.16 1.86 8.81
C GLN A 285 -18.80 2.53 8.66
N LEU A 286 -18.54 3.54 9.50
CA LEU A 286 -17.22 4.14 9.58
C LEU A 286 -16.24 3.18 10.27
N ALA A 287 -15.05 3.03 9.69
CA ALA A 287 -14.00 2.24 10.29
C ALA A 287 -13.51 2.87 11.60
N LEU A 288 -13.45 2.07 12.67
CA LEU A 288 -12.85 2.45 13.95
C LEU A 288 -11.33 2.59 13.83
N ASP A 289 -10.70 1.65 13.11
CA ASP A 289 -9.30 1.73 12.67
C ASP A 289 -9.26 1.76 11.14
N PRO A 290 -9.23 2.96 10.53
CA PRO A 290 -9.27 3.11 9.09
C PRO A 290 -8.07 2.50 8.36
N LEU A 291 -6.89 2.50 8.99
CA LEU A 291 -5.66 2.01 8.37
C LEU A 291 -5.70 0.48 8.30
N ALA A 292 -6.07 -0.19 9.40
CA ALA A 292 -6.25 -1.63 9.43
C ALA A 292 -7.37 -2.08 8.47
N GLU A 293 -8.46 -1.30 8.39
CA GLU A 293 -9.56 -1.61 7.48
C GLU A 293 -9.14 -1.48 6.00
N MET A 294 -8.43 -0.40 5.65
CA MET A 294 -7.89 -0.22 4.29
C MET A 294 -6.90 -1.34 3.94
N GLN A 295 -6.03 -1.73 4.87
CA GLN A 295 -5.11 -2.85 4.70
C GLN A 295 -5.87 -4.16 4.48
N THR A 296 -6.91 -4.41 5.28
CA THR A 296 -7.76 -5.61 5.14
C THR A 296 -8.38 -5.70 3.75
N VAL A 297 -8.94 -4.60 3.21
CA VAL A 297 -9.50 -4.60 1.86
C VAL A 297 -8.40 -4.81 0.80
N SER A 298 -7.23 -4.18 0.95
CA SER A 298 -6.08 -4.41 0.05
C SER A 298 -5.63 -5.87 0.06
N LEU A 299 -5.59 -6.53 1.23
CA LEU A 299 -5.27 -7.96 1.34
C LEU A 299 -6.28 -8.80 0.58
N LEU A 300 -7.59 -8.56 0.75
CA LEU A 300 -8.62 -9.29 0.01
C LEU A 300 -8.54 -9.05 -1.51
N GLN A 301 -8.23 -7.82 -1.93
CA GLN A 301 -7.99 -7.52 -3.34
C GLN A 301 -6.79 -8.29 -3.89
N GLY A 302 -5.67 -8.34 -3.15
CA GLY A 302 -4.51 -9.16 -3.53
C GLY A 302 -4.83 -10.66 -3.63
N ILE A 303 -5.67 -11.19 -2.72
CA ILE A 303 -6.14 -12.59 -2.81
C ILE A 303 -7.02 -12.79 -4.04
N LEU A 304 -7.86 -11.81 -4.39
CA LEU A 304 -8.71 -11.88 -5.57
C LEU A 304 -7.88 -11.84 -6.86
N GLU A 305 -6.84 -11.00 -6.90
CA GLU A 305 -5.85 -10.96 -7.99
C GLU A 305 -5.09 -12.28 -8.15
N ALA A 306 -4.64 -12.85 -7.04
CA ALA A 306 -4.00 -14.16 -7.02
C ALA A 306 -4.90 -15.26 -7.61
N ALA A 307 -6.22 -15.12 -7.47
CA ALA A 307 -7.21 -16.06 -7.96
C ALA A 307 -7.61 -15.85 -9.44
N SER A 308 -7.43 -14.64 -9.99
CA SER A 308 -7.86 -14.31 -11.36
C SER A 308 -6.81 -14.58 -12.42
N ASP A 309 -5.52 -14.66 -12.06
CA ASP A 309 -4.36 -14.56 -12.98
C ASP A 309 -4.35 -13.28 -13.86
N GLU A 310 -5.43 -12.49 -13.83
CA GLU A 310 -5.60 -11.16 -14.40
C GLU A 310 -5.29 -10.12 -13.29
N ILE A 311 -4.41 -9.16 -13.58
CA ILE A 311 -4.07 -8.08 -12.65
C ILE A 311 -5.31 -7.20 -12.49
N SER A 312 -5.85 -7.12 -11.26
CA SER A 312 -6.94 -6.18 -10.97
C SER A 312 -6.37 -4.75 -10.97
N HIS A 313 -7.19 -3.79 -11.38
CA HIS A 313 -6.77 -2.40 -11.50
C HIS A 313 -7.69 -1.48 -10.70
N PRO A 314 -7.15 -0.65 -9.80
CA PRO A 314 -5.72 -0.51 -9.46
C PRO A 314 -5.20 -1.68 -8.61
N ALA A 315 -3.90 -1.98 -8.77
CA ALA A 315 -3.22 -2.98 -7.94
C ALA A 315 -3.35 -2.61 -6.45
N PRO A 316 -3.50 -3.61 -5.56
CA PRO A 316 -3.63 -3.39 -4.13
C PRO A 316 -2.41 -2.61 -3.64
N THR A 317 -2.68 -1.55 -2.88
CA THR A 317 -1.63 -0.81 -2.19
C THR A 317 -1.62 -1.29 -0.74
N PHE A 318 -0.56 -1.99 -0.37
CA PHE A 318 -0.35 -2.48 0.98
C PHE A 318 0.35 -1.41 1.83
N ASP A 319 -0.08 -1.28 3.07
CA ASP A 319 0.60 -0.51 4.09
C ASP A 319 1.77 -1.34 4.64
N THR A 320 2.97 -0.88 4.33
CA THR A 320 4.23 -1.58 4.60
C THR A 320 4.63 -1.62 6.08
N ARG A 321 3.90 -0.89 6.93
CA ARG A 321 4.06 -0.92 8.39
C ARG A 321 3.58 -2.24 9.00
N TYR A 322 2.66 -2.93 8.34
CA TYR A 322 2.16 -4.22 8.83
C TYR A 322 3.12 -5.35 8.48
N SER A 323 3.36 -6.23 9.44
CA SER A 323 4.13 -7.46 9.24
C SER A 323 3.28 -8.53 8.54
N ALA A 324 3.95 -9.57 8.03
CA ALA A 324 3.25 -10.71 7.44
C ALA A 324 2.31 -11.38 8.45
N LYS A 325 2.74 -11.50 9.71
CA LYS A 325 1.93 -12.03 10.81
C LYS A 325 0.68 -11.18 11.04
N GLN A 326 0.80 -9.85 11.08
CA GLN A 326 -0.36 -8.96 11.25
C GLN A 326 -1.32 -9.04 10.06
N ASN A 327 -0.81 -9.17 8.84
CA ASN A 327 -1.64 -9.34 7.65
C ASN A 327 -2.43 -10.66 7.70
N ILE A 328 -1.80 -11.74 8.16
CA ILE A 328 -2.45 -13.03 8.42
C ILE A 328 -3.52 -12.89 9.51
N GLU A 329 -3.21 -12.22 10.62
CA GLU A 329 -4.14 -11.95 11.74
C GLU A 329 -5.40 -11.24 11.25
N MET A 330 -5.25 -10.22 10.39
CA MET A 330 -6.37 -9.50 9.80
C MET A 330 -7.28 -10.42 8.98
N ILE A 331 -6.70 -11.29 8.14
CA ILE A 331 -7.47 -12.25 7.33
C ILE A 331 -8.17 -13.27 8.23
N CYS A 332 -7.47 -13.83 9.22
CA CYS A 332 -8.03 -14.83 10.13
C CYS A 332 -9.16 -14.24 10.99
N THR A 333 -8.96 -13.04 11.53
CA THR A 333 -9.98 -12.30 12.30
C THR A 333 -11.20 -12.02 11.44
N LEU A 334 -11.00 -11.66 10.16
CA LEU A 334 -12.10 -11.42 9.23
C LEU A 334 -12.95 -12.68 9.01
N LEU A 335 -12.33 -13.86 9.02
CA LEU A 335 -12.96 -15.15 8.76
C LEU A 335 -13.52 -15.82 10.03
N ASP A 336 -13.51 -15.11 11.17
CA ASP A 336 -13.90 -15.62 12.49
C ASP A 336 -13.08 -16.87 12.89
N CYS A 337 -11.77 -16.87 12.60
CA CYS A 337 -10.87 -17.92 13.05
C CYS A 337 -10.48 -17.71 14.51
N ASP A 338 -10.64 -18.74 15.34
CA ASP A 338 -10.22 -18.70 16.74
C ASP A 338 -8.68 -18.80 16.81
N MET A 339 -8.05 -17.70 17.22
CA MET A 339 -6.59 -17.57 17.33
C MET A 339 -6.09 -17.80 18.76
N GLU A 340 -6.95 -18.22 19.70
CA GLU A 340 -6.58 -18.41 21.12
C GLU A 340 -5.43 -19.41 21.32
N SER A 341 -5.23 -20.34 20.38
CA SER A 341 -4.13 -21.32 20.39
C SER A 341 -2.80 -20.78 19.84
N GLY A 342 -2.72 -19.53 19.40
CA GLY A 342 -1.53 -18.96 18.77
C GLY A 342 -1.52 -19.06 17.24
N LEU A 343 -0.54 -18.42 16.61
CA LEU A 343 -0.36 -18.31 15.16
C LEU A 343 0.86 -19.09 14.71
N ALA A 344 0.64 -20.12 13.91
CA ALA A 344 1.73 -20.80 13.24
C ALA A 344 2.27 -19.90 12.11
N SER A 345 3.58 -19.90 12.03
CA SER A 345 4.30 -19.40 10.87
C SER A 345 3.86 -20.16 9.61
N ILE A 346 3.56 -19.44 8.51
CA ILE A 346 3.24 -20.07 7.22
C ILE A 346 4.47 -20.85 6.73
N GLY A 347 4.46 -22.15 6.98
CA GLY A 347 5.51 -23.11 6.64
C GLY A 347 5.89 -24.06 7.78
N ASN A 348 5.38 -23.83 9.00
CA ASN A 348 5.67 -24.69 10.16
C ASN A 348 4.71 -25.88 10.32
N ILE A 349 3.64 -25.94 9.53
CA ILE A 349 2.68 -27.04 9.54
C ILE A 349 3.17 -28.13 8.57
N GLU A 350 3.10 -29.39 8.99
CA GLU A 350 3.35 -30.53 8.09
C GLU A 350 2.40 -30.48 6.89
N GLU A 351 2.96 -30.36 5.69
CA GLU A 351 2.23 -30.20 4.42
C GLU A 351 1.18 -31.30 4.22
N GLU A 352 1.48 -32.53 4.65
CA GLU A 352 0.55 -33.66 4.58
C GLU A 352 -0.68 -33.44 5.46
N ILE A 353 -0.52 -32.95 6.69
CA ILE A 353 -1.63 -32.66 7.60
C ILE A 353 -2.49 -31.52 7.04
N LEU A 354 -1.86 -30.47 6.52
CA LEU A 354 -2.58 -29.36 5.90
C LEU A 354 -3.36 -29.82 4.66
N THR A 355 -2.74 -30.62 3.79
CA THR A 355 -3.37 -31.18 2.59
C THR A 355 -4.61 -31.99 2.96
N GLN A 356 -4.50 -32.90 3.93
CA GLN A 356 -5.63 -33.71 4.40
C GLN A 356 -6.74 -32.86 4.99
N THR A 357 -6.40 -31.78 5.71
CA THR A 357 -7.39 -30.86 6.27
C THR A 357 -8.12 -30.08 5.17
N LEU A 358 -7.39 -29.55 4.19
CA LEU A 358 -7.97 -28.83 3.05
C LEU A 358 -8.87 -29.71 2.19
N LEU A 359 -8.50 -30.97 1.94
CA LEU A 359 -9.31 -31.93 1.21
C LEU A 359 -10.66 -32.23 1.90
N ARG A 360 -10.76 -32.02 3.21
CA ARG A 360 -12.02 -32.17 3.97
C ARG A 360 -12.92 -30.94 3.90
N CYS A 361 -12.38 -29.79 3.49
CA CYS A 361 -13.15 -28.57 3.36
C CYS A 361 -14.08 -28.62 2.15
N THR A 362 -15.35 -28.27 2.36
CA THR A 362 -16.39 -28.34 1.32
C THR A 362 -16.06 -27.48 0.09
N ILE A 363 -15.34 -26.36 0.26
CA ILE A 363 -14.92 -25.48 -0.84
C ILE A 363 -13.92 -26.15 -1.81
N PHE A 364 -13.15 -27.14 -1.34
CA PHE A 364 -12.21 -27.94 -2.12
C PHE A 364 -12.84 -29.23 -2.68
N ALA A 365 -14.13 -29.48 -2.44
CA ALA A 365 -14.81 -30.68 -2.92
C ALA A 365 -14.66 -30.87 -4.45
N GLY A 366 -14.28 -32.08 -4.85
CA GLY A 366 -14.01 -32.46 -6.23
C GLY A 366 -12.56 -32.27 -6.68
N LEU A 367 -11.65 -31.89 -5.79
CA LEU A 367 -10.20 -31.94 -6.02
C LEU A 367 -9.64 -33.24 -5.43
N ASP A 368 -8.96 -34.02 -6.25
CA ASP A 368 -8.31 -35.27 -5.81
C ASP A 368 -6.91 -35.01 -5.21
N LYS A 369 -6.32 -33.86 -5.51
CA LYS A 369 -5.02 -33.39 -5.03
C LYS A 369 -5.03 -31.87 -4.88
N ILE A 370 -4.31 -31.37 -3.88
CA ILE A 370 -4.10 -29.94 -3.62
C ILE A 370 -2.61 -29.67 -3.66
N ASP A 371 -2.20 -28.71 -4.47
CA ASP A 371 -0.81 -28.23 -4.56
C ASP A 371 -0.59 -27.13 -3.51
N VAL A 372 -0.23 -27.53 -2.29
CA VAL A 372 -0.03 -26.60 -1.17
C VAL A 372 1.11 -25.61 -1.45
N MET A 373 2.20 -26.09 -2.05
CA MET A 373 3.34 -25.25 -2.41
C MET A 373 2.97 -24.22 -3.48
N GLY A 374 2.28 -24.63 -4.54
CA GLY A 374 1.78 -23.70 -5.55
C GLY A 374 0.80 -22.67 -4.97
N PHE A 375 -0.05 -23.06 -4.02
CA PHE A 375 -0.91 -22.13 -3.30
C PHE A 375 -0.12 -21.10 -2.49
N LYS A 376 0.90 -21.56 -1.74
CA LYS A 376 1.77 -20.71 -0.93
C LYS A 376 2.55 -19.72 -1.80
N GLU A 377 3.19 -20.20 -2.87
CA GLU A 377 3.98 -19.37 -3.78
C GLU A 377 3.13 -18.30 -4.46
N GLN A 378 1.96 -18.69 -4.99
CA GLN A 378 1.03 -17.74 -5.60
C GLN A 378 0.61 -16.67 -4.57
N MET A 379 0.23 -17.07 -3.36
CA MET A 379 -0.21 -16.13 -2.34
C MET A 379 0.90 -15.17 -1.91
N CYS A 380 2.12 -15.65 -1.68
CA CYS A 380 3.25 -14.79 -1.33
C CYS A 380 3.66 -13.83 -2.47
N MET A 381 3.31 -14.13 -3.73
CA MET A 381 3.58 -13.25 -4.86
C MET A 381 2.63 -12.03 -4.91
N TYR A 382 1.37 -12.22 -4.52
CA TYR A 382 0.35 -11.16 -4.60
C TYR A 382 0.01 -10.52 -3.26
N VAL A 383 0.33 -11.17 -2.14
CA VAL A 383 -0.09 -10.75 -0.80
C VAL A 383 1.11 -10.80 0.16
N PRO A 384 1.36 -9.73 0.95
CA PRO A 384 2.48 -9.65 1.88
C PRO A 384 2.25 -10.49 3.16
N ILE A 385 2.06 -11.80 3.01
CA ILE A 385 1.86 -12.77 4.10
C ILE A 385 3.04 -13.74 4.27
N GLY A 386 4.10 -13.58 3.47
CA GLY A 386 5.32 -14.37 3.58
C GLY A 386 6.41 -13.85 2.65
N TYR A 387 7.66 -14.19 2.95
CA TYR A 387 8.84 -13.74 2.21
C TYR A 387 9.72 -14.95 1.86
N PRO A 388 9.49 -15.61 0.71
CA PRO A 388 10.16 -16.85 0.34
C PRO A 388 11.63 -16.64 -0.09
N ASP A 389 12.11 -15.41 -0.13
CA ASP A 389 13.44 -15.02 -0.64
C ASP A 389 14.38 -14.50 0.46
N VAL A 390 14.07 -14.81 1.71
CA VAL A 390 14.85 -14.40 2.90
C VAL A 390 15.19 -15.61 3.79
N ASP A 391 15.60 -16.70 3.14
CA ASP A 391 15.81 -18.02 3.77
C ASP A 391 16.91 -18.05 4.85
N GLY A 392 17.88 -17.13 4.80
CA GLY A 392 18.96 -17.05 5.79
C GLY A 392 18.56 -16.40 7.12
N LEU A 393 17.34 -15.87 7.23
CA LEU A 393 16.83 -15.25 8.46
C LEU A 393 15.86 -16.17 9.22
N PRO A 394 15.76 -16.03 10.55
CA PRO A 394 14.78 -16.76 11.33
C PRO A 394 13.35 -16.50 10.85
N ALA A 395 12.61 -17.56 10.48
CA ALA A 395 11.27 -17.45 9.93
C ALA A 395 10.29 -16.68 10.84
N HIS A 396 10.37 -16.90 12.16
CA HIS A 396 9.55 -16.17 13.14
C HIS A 396 9.87 -14.66 13.12
N LEU A 397 11.15 -14.29 13.01
CA LEU A 397 11.55 -12.89 12.95
C LEU A 397 11.02 -12.24 11.67
N VAL A 398 11.25 -12.87 10.51
CA VAL A 398 10.84 -12.38 9.18
C VAL A 398 9.34 -12.13 9.10
N GLN A 399 8.54 -12.96 9.77
CA GLN A 399 7.09 -12.78 9.78
C GLN A 399 6.60 -11.67 10.72
N THR A 400 7.42 -11.29 11.71
CA THR A 400 7.03 -10.33 12.76
C THR A 400 7.51 -8.92 12.45
N ILE A 401 8.64 -8.76 11.77
CA ILE A 401 9.12 -7.44 11.31
C ILE A 401 8.22 -6.87 10.22
N SER A 402 8.18 -5.53 10.12
CA SER A 402 7.39 -4.84 9.09
C SER A 402 7.89 -5.17 7.68
N HIS A 403 7.03 -5.03 6.66
CA HIS A 403 7.43 -5.23 5.27
C HIS A 403 8.54 -4.25 4.83
N ASP A 404 8.52 -3.01 5.33
CA ASP A 404 9.60 -2.06 5.10
C ASP A 404 10.93 -2.55 5.68
N THR A 405 10.90 -3.12 6.88
CA THR A 405 12.08 -3.71 7.52
C THR A 405 12.61 -4.90 6.71
N VAL A 406 11.74 -5.75 6.17
CA VAL A 406 12.15 -6.87 5.29
C VAL A 406 12.81 -6.34 4.02
N ASN A 407 12.20 -5.37 3.34
CA ASN A 407 12.75 -4.77 2.14
C ASN A 407 14.11 -4.10 2.39
N ALA A 408 14.22 -3.32 3.47
CA ALA A 408 15.48 -2.70 3.88
C ALA A 408 16.55 -3.76 4.17
N THR A 409 16.18 -4.83 4.87
CA THR A 409 17.05 -5.98 5.16
C THR A 409 17.57 -6.64 3.88
N ARG A 410 16.70 -6.90 2.91
CA ARG A 410 17.09 -7.49 1.63
C ARG A 410 18.04 -6.60 0.83
N ALA A 411 17.75 -5.31 0.78
CA ALA A 411 18.60 -4.34 0.11
C ALA A 411 19.99 -4.28 0.78
N ASN A 412 20.02 -4.31 2.11
CA ASN A 412 21.23 -4.30 2.93
C ASN A 412 22.09 -5.56 2.75
N ILE A 413 21.49 -6.75 2.80
CA ILE A 413 22.17 -8.03 2.51
C ILE A 413 22.77 -8.01 1.11
N SER A 414 21.97 -7.62 0.11
CA SER A 414 22.42 -7.53 -1.29
C SER A 414 23.56 -6.53 -1.48
N TYR A 415 23.48 -5.38 -0.79
CA TYR A 415 24.52 -4.36 -0.82
C TYR A 415 25.85 -4.89 -0.27
N ILE A 416 25.83 -5.56 0.89
CA ILE A 416 27.04 -6.10 1.51
C ILE A 416 27.63 -7.24 0.71
N TYR A 417 26.83 -8.18 0.19
CA TYR A 417 27.37 -9.27 -0.62
C TYR A 417 27.93 -8.81 -1.96
N ARG A 418 27.45 -7.69 -2.50
CA ARG A 418 28.09 -7.07 -3.66
C ARG A 418 29.46 -6.47 -3.32
N LEU A 419 29.63 -5.93 -2.12
CA LEU A 419 30.90 -5.35 -1.66
C LEU A 419 31.89 -6.42 -1.17
N ALA A 420 31.37 -7.48 -0.56
CA ALA A 420 32.09 -8.58 0.05
C ALA A 420 31.56 -9.95 -0.45
N PRO A 421 31.82 -10.34 -1.71
CA PRO A 421 31.28 -11.58 -2.27
C PRO A 421 31.69 -12.83 -1.49
N SER A 422 32.86 -12.80 -0.85
CA SER A 422 33.39 -13.85 0.03
C SER A 422 32.49 -14.16 1.23
N LEU A 423 31.61 -13.23 1.62
CA LEU A 423 30.66 -13.37 2.71
C LEU A 423 29.29 -13.92 2.29
N GLN A 424 29.02 -14.09 0.99
CA GLN A 424 27.71 -14.49 0.49
C GLN A 424 27.38 -15.94 0.89
N LYS A 425 26.80 -16.09 2.06
CA LYS A 425 26.35 -17.37 2.63
C LYS A 425 25.06 -17.14 3.42
N PRO A 426 24.06 -18.04 3.33
CA PRO A 426 22.79 -17.87 4.06
C PRO A 426 22.98 -17.71 5.58
N GLU A 427 23.97 -18.39 6.15
CA GLU A 427 24.33 -18.30 7.57
C GLU A 427 24.80 -16.90 8.03
N ASN A 428 25.18 -16.04 7.09
CA ASN A 428 25.66 -14.68 7.35
C ASN A 428 24.54 -13.63 7.29
N ASP A 429 23.37 -13.95 6.76
CA ASP A 429 22.29 -12.98 6.53
C ASP A 429 21.91 -12.27 7.83
N MET A 430 21.73 -13.04 8.92
CA MET A 430 21.39 -12.44 10.22
C MET A 430 22.54 -11.63 10.83
N LEU A 431 23.80 -12.00 10.59
CA LEU A 431 24.95 -11.20 11.03
C LEU A 431 24.98 -9.85 10.31
N VAL A 432 24.67 -9.84 9.01
CA VAL A 432 24.57 -8.62 8.21
C VAL A 432 23.44 -7.74 8.74
N VAL A 433 22.25 -8.31 8.99
CA VAL A 433 21.10 -7.59 9.58
C VAL A 433 21.49 -6.91 10.88
N LEU A 434 22.11 -7.64 11.81
CA LEU A 434 22.54 -7.10 13.10
C LEU A 434 23.52 -5.93 12.93
N CYS A 435 24.49 -6.05 12.02
CA CYS A 435 25.42 -4.96 11.73
C CYS A 435 24.69 -3.70 11.26
N PHE A 436 23.67 -3.84 10.40
CA PHE A 436 22.88 -2.69 9.94
C PHE A 436 21.98 -2.09 11.01
N CYS A 437 21.43 -2.90 11.92
CA CYS A 437 20.67 -2.37 13.05
C CYS A 437 21.50 -1.39 13.88
N SER A 438 22.82 -1.58 13.98
CA SER A 438 23.70 -0.65 14.69
C SER A 438 23.98 0.67 13.96
N LEU A 439 23.71 0.73 12.66
CA LEU A 439 23.84 1.93 11.83
C LEU A 439 22.52 2.71 11.73
N SER A 440 21.40 2.10 12.12
CA SER A 440 20.08 2.70 12.03
C SER A 440 19.75 3.48 13.31
N ASP A 441 19.18 4.67 13.15
CA ASP A 441 18.67 5.46 14.28
C ASP A 441 17.41 4.83 14.91
N THR A 442 16.73 3.97 14.15
CA THR A 442 15.55 3.22 14.59
C THR A 442 15.71 1.75 14.27
N VAL A 443 15.55 0.89 15.27
CA VAL A 443 15.53 -0.56 15.12
C VAL A 443 14.10 -1.06 15.29
N ASP A 444 13.68 -1.96 14.41
CA ASP A 444 12.36 -2.61 14.51
C ASP A 444 12.23 -3.32 15.89
N PRO A 445 11.17 -3.05 16.66
CA PRO A 445 10.97 -3.66 17.97
C PRO A 445 11.04 -5.20 17.94
N ALA A 446 10.60 -5.83 16.86
CA ALA A 446 10.62 -7.29 16.74
C ALA A 446 12.06 -7.85 16.65
N ILE A 447 13.00 -7.10 16.08
CA ILE A 447 14.43 -7.48 16.09
C ILE A 447 14.97 -7.42 17.53
N SER A 448 14.60 -6.38 18.27
CA SER A 448 15.01 -6.22 19.68
C SER A 448 14.41 -7.31 20.56
N GLU A 449 13.15 -7.67 20.34
CA GLU A 449 12.50 -8.79 21.03
C GLU A 449 13.18 -10.13 20.70
N TRP A 450 13.49 -10.37 19.43
CA TRP A 450 14.19 -11.58 19.00
C TRP A 450 15.59 -11.69 19.63
N VAL A 451 16.34 -10.60 19.73
CA VAL A 451 17.64 -10.54 20.41
C VAL A 451 17.52 -11.00 21.87
N ASN A 452 16.41 -10.66 22.54
CA ASN A 452 16.12 -11.07 23.92
C ASN A 452 15.49 -12.47 24.04
N SER A 453 15.22 -13.15 22.92
CA SER A 453 14.58 -14.47 22.91
C SER A 453 15.56 -15.62 23.14
N SER A 454 15.02 -16.83 23.38
CA SER A 454 15.83 -18.05 23.45
C SER A 454 16.55 -18.38 22.14
N GLU A 455 15.96 -18.02 21.00
CA GLU A 455 16.58 -18.20 19.68
C GLU A 455 17.73 -17.20 19.48
N GLY A 456 17.52 -15.93 19.82
CA GLY A 456 18.55 -14.90 19.83
C GLY A 456 19.73 -15.29 20.72
N THR A 457 19.46 -15.82 21.92
CA THR A 457 20.51 -16.31 22.84
C THR A 457 21.30 -17.47 22.22
N LYS A 458 20.63 -18.44 21.60
CA LYS A 458 21.30 -19.54 20.86
C LYS A 458 22.12 -19.03 19.68
N PHE A 459 21.63 -18.01 18.98
CA PHE A 459 22.37 -17.36 17.89
C PHE A 459 23.61 -16.64 18.40
N TYR A 460 23.50 -15.91 19.52
CA TYR A 460 24.62 -15.25 20.18
C TYR A 460 25.73 -16.24 20.54
N HIS A 461 25.39 -17.33 21.26
CA HIS A 461 26.37 -18.34 21.64
C HIS A 461 27.00 -19.05 20.43
N ARG A 462 26.23 -19.33 19.38
CA ARG A 462 26.78 -19.87 18.12
C ARG A 462 27.76 -18.89 17.46
N THR A 463 27.45 -17.59 17.52
CA THR A 463 28.31 -16.56 16.95
C THR A 463 29.61 -16.42 17.73
N ILE A 464 29.54 -16.45 19.07
CA ILE A 464 30.70 -16.50 19.96
C ILE A 464 31.57 -17.73 19.70
N GLY A 465 30.97 -18.92 19.60
CA GLY A 465 31.70 -20.15 19.28
C GLY A 465 32.38 -20.09 17.90
N GLY A 466 31.76 -19.40 16.93
CA GLY A 466 32.37 -19.11 15.63
C GLY A 466 33.70 -18.36 15.75
N CYS A 467 33.81 -17.39 16.67
CA CYS A 467 35.02 -16.62 16.90
C CYS A 467 36.20 -17.45 17.45
N GLN A 468 35.96 -18.68 17.93
CA GLN A 468 37.03 -19.58 18.40
C GLN A 468 37.74 -20.31 17.25
N ASN A 469 37.05 -20.48 16.11
CA ASN A 469 37.51 -21.29 14.98
C ASN A 469 38.44 -20.51 14.03
N LYS A 470 39.12 -21.23 13.13
CA LYS A 470 39.81 -20.61 11.99
C LYS A 470 38.79 -20.02 11.02
N GLU A 471 38.86 -18.70 10.80
CA GLU A 471 37.95 -17.97 9.91
C GLU A 471 38.72 -16.97 9.04
N ALA A 472 38.22 -16.74 7.83
CA ALA A 472 38.72 -15.67 6.97
C ALA A 472 38.48 -14.30 7.61
N PHE A 473 39.35 -13.34 7.31
CA PHE A 473 39.32 -11.98 7.85
C PHE A 473 37.92 -11.35 7.81
N GLY A 474 37.25 -11.38 6.66
CA GLY A 474 35.92 -10.78 6.51
C GLY A 474 34.86 -11.41 7.41
N GLN A 475 34.91 -12.73 7.60
CA GLN A 475 33.97 -13.46 8.46
C GLN A 475 34.17 -13.06 9.93
N MET A 476 35.44 -12.95 10.37
CA MET A 476 35.78 -12.51 11.71
C MET A 476 35.26 -11.09 11.98
N CYS A 477 35.49 -10.16 11.04
CA CYS A 477 34.95 -8.80 11.13
C CYS A 477 33.43 -8.78 11.25
N LEU A 478 32.72 -9.55 10.40
CA LEU A 478 31.27 -9.62 10.42
C LEU A 478 30.74 -10.13 11.77
N ARG A 479 31.36 -11.17 12.34
CA ARG A 479 30.95 -11.69 13.66
C ARG A 479 31.17 -10.71 14.79
N ILE A 480 32.34 -10.06 14.84
CA ILE A 480 32.66 -9.11 15.92
C ILE A 480 31.70 -7.91 15.87
N LEU A 481 31.40 -7.40 14.68
CA LEU A 481 30.43 -6.32 14.51
C LEU A 481 29.00 -6.75 14.85
N ALA A 482 28.59 -7.95 14.43
CA ALA A 482 27.26 -8.48 14.76
C ALA A 482 27.11 -8.69 16.27
N LEU A 483 28.12 -9.23 16.95
CA LEU A 483 28.13 -9.40 18.40
C LEU A 483 28.09 -8.06 19.14
N LEU A 484 28.85 -7.07 18.69
CA LEU A 484 28.78 -5.71 19.23
C LEU A 484 27.36 -5.13 19.08
N SER A 485 26.76 -5.28 17.90
CA SER A 485 25.41 -4.80 17.61
C SER A 485 24.36 -5.51 18.47
N PHE A 486 24.51 -6.83 18.65
CA PHE A 486 23.69 -7.64 19.53
C PHE A 486 23.75 -7.11 20.97
N GLN A 487 24.96 -6.84 21.49
CA GLN A 487 25.15 -6.28 22.82
C GLN A 487 24.53 -4.88 22.97
N LYS A 488 24.73 -3.98 22.00
CA LYS A 488 24.09 -2.66 22.01
C LYS A 488 22.56 -2.74 22.11
N MET A 489 21.93 -3.72 21.47
CA MET A 489 20.48 -3.93 21.55
C MET A 489 20.02 -4.57 22.86
N LEU A 490 20.87 -5.34 23.55
CA LEU A 490 20.58 -5.85 24.90
C LEU A 490 20.69 -4.74 25.97
N SER A 491 21.58 -3.76 25.77
CA SER A 491 22.01 -2.77 26.77
C SER A 491 21.01 -1.66 27.14
N CYS A 492 19.70 -1.87 26.99
CA CYS A 492 18.71 -1.09 27.76
C CYS A 492 18.75 -1.40 29.27
N ARG A 493 19.63 -2.31 29.73
CA ARG A 493 19.80 -2.66 31.14
C ARG A 493 21.27 -2.62 31.56
N ILE A 494 21.55 -1.71 32.48
CA ILE A 494 22.72 -1.63 33.38
C ILE A 494 23.93 -0.86 32.83
N HIS A 495 24.36 0.14 33.61
CA HIS A 495 25.64 0.84 33.43
C HIS A 495 26.79 -0.17 33.45
N THR A 496 27.36 -0.49 32.29
CA THR A 496 28.52 -1.35 32.18
C THR A 496 29.75 -0.64 32.76
N THR A 497 30.47 -1.30 33.64
CA THR A 497 31.79 -0.83 34.10
C THR A 497 32.70 -0.64 32.89
N SER A 498 33.40 0.50 32.84
CA SER A 498 34.33 0.81 31.74
C SER A 498 35.64 0.05 31.83
N GLU A 499 36.00 -0.45 33.02
CA GLU A 499 37.27 -1.13 33.27
C GLU A 499 37.21 -2.64 32.95
N PRO A 500 38.34 -3.26 32.58
CA PRO A 500 38.43 -4.70 32.43
C PRO A 500 38.29 -5.43 33.78
N THR A 501 37.62 -6.59 33.79
CA THR A 501 37.40 -7.42 34.99
C THR A 501 38.57 -8.37 35.21
N HIS A 502 39.15 -8.90 34.14
CA HIS A 502 40.26 -9.86 34.16
C HIS A 502 41.56 -9.23 33.65
N SER A 503 41.96 -8.07 34.20
CA SER A 503 43.21 -7.34 33.90
C SER A 503 43.35 -6.70 32.52
N SER A 504 42.71 -7.24 31.47
CA SER A 504 42.66 -6.60 30.15
C SER A 504 41.39 -6.98 29.38
N TYR A 505 41.03 -6.16 28.38
CA TYR A 505 39.89 -6.44 27.50
C TYR A 505 40.08 -7.72 26.68
N LEU A 506 41.32 -8.09 26.35
CA LEU A 506 41.61 -9.36 25.68
C LEU A 506 41.30 -10.55 26.58
N TYR A 507 41.70 -10.51 27.85
CA TYR A 507 41.38 -11.58 28.79
C TYR A 507 39.88 -11.68 29.06
N ASP A 508 39.19 -10.55 29.24
CA ASP A 508 37.73 -10.55 29.33
C ASP A 508 37.08 -11.12 28.06
N PHE A 509 37.59 -10.78 26.87
CA PHE A 509 37.12 -11.36 25.62
C PHE A 509 37.31 -12.88 25.59
N CYS A 510 38.44 -13.40 26.07
CA CYS A 510 38.66 -14.85 26.19
C CYS A 510 37.62 -15.51 27.11
N LYS A 511 37.35 -14.90 28.29
CA LYS A 511 36.32 -15.38 29.21
C LYS A 511 34.93 -15.38 28.58
N LEU A 512 34.62 -14.34 27.82
CA LEU A 512 33.37 -14.27 27.06
C LEU A 512 33.28 -15.39 26.02
N LEU A 513 34.38 -15.70 25.32
CA LEU A 513 34.44 -16.80 24.35
C LEU A 513 34.24 -18.18 25.03
N ASP A 514 34.74 -18.34 26.25
CA ASP A 514 34.53 -19.55 27.07
C ASP A 514 33.10 -19.65 27.65
N GLY A 515 32.24 -18.67 27.36
CA GLY A 515 30.84 -18.63 27.79
C GLY A 515 30.61 -18.00 29.16
N GLU A 516 31.61 -17.31 29.72
CA GLU A 516 31.45 -16.58 30.98
C GLU A 516 30.60 -15.32 30.79
N THR A 517 29.66 -15.10 31.70
CA THR A 517 28.83 -13.88 31.71
C THR A 517 29.60 -12.74 32.38
N LEU A 518 29.89 -11.67 31.63
CA LEU A 518 30.64 -10.51 32.13
C LEU A 518 29.76 -9.27 32.24
N ASN A 519 29.96 -8.49 33.31
CA ASN A 519 29.24 -7.22 33.53
C ASN A 519 29.72 -6.08 32.62
N ASN A 520 30.87 -6.23 31.95
CA ASN A 520 31.47 -5.28 31.02
C ASN A 520 31.43 -5.76 29.56
N THR A 521 30.56 -6.73 29.23
CA THR A 521 30.51 -7.39 27.91
C THR A 521 30.43 -6.38 26.75
N GLN A 522 29.58 -5.35 26.84
CA GLN A 522 29.50 -4.33 25.80
C GLN A 522 30.83 -3.59 25.62
N THR A 523 31.44 -3.11 26.70
CA THR A 523 32.74 -2.43 26.68
C THR A 523 33.81 -3.31 26.04
N VAL A 524 33.85 -4.60 26.40
CA VAL A 524 34.79 -5.58 25.84
C VAL A 524 34.58 -5.71 24.33
N MET A 525 33.33 -5.89 23.87
CA MET A 525 33.03 -5.99 22.44
C MET A 525 33.38 -4.70 21.67
N GLU A 526 33.10 -3.52 22.24
CA GLU A 526 33.47 -2.23 21.65
C GLU A 526 34.98 -2.09 21.50
N ARG A 527 35.74 -2.40 22.56
CA ARG A 527 37.20 -2.35 22.56
C ARG A 527 37.83 -3.33 21.58
N MET A 528 37.33 -4.56 21.54
CA MET A 528 37.79 -5.56 20.59
C MET A 528 37.47 -5.17 19.13
N ALA A 529 36.29 -4.60 18.87
CA ALA A 529 35.91 -4.10 17.54
C ALA A 529 36.77 -2.91 17.09
N LEU A 530 37.07 -1.97 17.99
CA LEU A 530 37.98 -0.84 17.70
C LEU A 530 39.40 -1.29 17.44
N SER A 531 39.88 -2.26 18.23
CA SER A 531 41.19 -2.87 18.02
C SER A 531 41.28 -3.59 16.68
N LEU A 532 40.24 -4.34 16.32
CA LEU A 532 40.12 -4.97 15.01
C LEU A 532 40.14 -3.91 13.89
N LYS A 533 39.34 -2.84 14.03
CA LYS A 533 39.28 -1.70 13.09
C LYS A 533 40.65 -1.07 12.84
N ARG A 534 41.48 -0.90 13.89
CA ARG A 534 42.84 -0.36 13.77
C ARG A 534 43.79 -1.28 13.00
N ARG A 535 43.56 -2.59 13.08
CA ARG A 535 44.41 -3.61 12.44
C ARG A 535 43.92 -4.02 11.04
N MET A 536 42.82 -3.46 10.56
CA MET A 536 42.37 -3.66 9.18
C MET A 536 43.29 -2.93 8.19
N ASP A 537 44.02 -3.67 7.35
CA ASP A 537 44.78 -3.08 6.24
C ASP A 537 43.84 -2.56 5.13
N LYS A 538 44.24 -1.48 4.46
CA LYS A 538 43.44 -0.82 3.41
C LYS A 538 43.27 -1.71 2.17
N GLU A 539 44.22 -2.59 1.87
CA GLU A 539 44.23 -3.36 0.61
C GLU A 539 43.41 -4.66 0.66
N ASN A 540 43.11 -5.21 1.85
CA ASN A 540 42.43 -6.51 2.03
C ASN A 540 41.01 -6.41 2.63
N SER A 541 40.42 -5.20 2.67
CA SER A 541 39.08 -5.01 3.24
C SER A 541 38.02 -4.96 2.14
N ASP A 542 37.41 -6.12 1.85
CA ASP A 542 36.30 -6.36 0.91
C ASP A 542 35.03 -5.52 1.26
N GLY A 543 35.10 -4.19 1.31
CA GLY A 543 33.98 -3.29 1.64
C GLY A 543 33.42 -3.38 3.07
N ILE A 544 33.81 -4.39 3.86
CA ILE A 544 33.41 -4.59 5.28
C ILE A 544 33.82 -3.41 6.16
N ARG A 545 34.83 -2.64 5.76
CA ARG A 545 35.25 -1.44 6.47
C ARG A 545 34.12 -0.42 6.66
N ASP A 546 33.19 -0.35 5.71
CA ASP A 546 32.06 0.58 5.81
C ASP A 546 31.11 0.21 6.96
N LEU A 547 31.05 -1.07 7.36
CA LEU A 547 30.28 -1.49 8.53
C LEU A 547 30.90 -1.02 9.85
N PHE A 548 32.22 -0.80 9.89
CA PHE A 548 32.91 -0.25 11.07
C PHE A 548 32.66 1.24 11.29
N ARG A 549 31.92 1.93 10.40
CA ARG A 549 31.45 3.31 10.64
C ARG A 549 30.50 3.39 11.84
N ALA A 550 29.80 2.31 12.16
CA ALA A 550 28.88 2.21 13.30
C ALA A 550 29.60 2.15 14.67
N VAL A 551 30.90 1.87 14.66
CA VAL A 551 31.70 1.72 15.88
C VAL A 551 32.17 3.11 16.31
N THR A 552 31.57 3.60 17.39
CA THR A 552 31.91 4.88 18.00
C THR A 552 33.38 4.90 18.41
N GLU A 553 34.13 5.88 17.94
CA GLU A 553 35.51 6.10 18.36
C GLU A 553 35.54 6.49 19.84
N VAL A 554 36.39 5.83 20.62
CA VAL A 554 36.65 6.15 22.03
C VAL A 554 38.15 6.29 22.26
N PRO A 555 38.61 7.06 23.26
CA PRO A 555 40.04 7.23 23.53
C PRO A 555 40.74 5.89 23.77
N LEU A 556 41.98 5.77 23.26
CA LEU A 556 42.83 4.58 23.47
C LEU A 556 43.00 4.29 24.96
N HIS A 557 42.80 3.03 25.32
CA HIS A 557 43.04 2.53 26.67
C HIS A 557 44.41 1.84 26.75
N ILE A 558 45.04 1.84 27.92
CA ILE A 558 46.37 1.21 28.11
C ILE A 558 46.37 -0.29 27.77
N CYS A 559 45.23 -0.97 27.97
CA CYS A 559 45.06 -2.39 27.64
C CYS A 559 44.84 -2.68 26.15
N ASP A 560 44.63 -1.66 25.31
CA ASP A 560 44.27 -1.86 23.89
C ASP A 560 45.43 -2.48 23.09
N GLY A 561 46.68 -2.29 23.53
CA GLY A 561 47.87 -2.85 22.87
C GLY A 561 47.86 -4.38 22.78
N GLN A 562 47.33 -5.06 23.80
CA GLN A 562 47.22 -6.53 23.81
C GLN A 562 46.18 -7.02 22.80
N SER A 563 45.02 -6.35 22.74
CA SER A 563 43.97 -6.65 21.78
C SER A 563 44.46 -6.43 20.34
N ASP A 564 45.25 -5.38 20.13
CA ASP A 564 45.82 -5.01 18.84
C ASP A 564 46.79 -6.08 18.33
N GLU A 565 47.71 -6.53 19.19
CA GLU A 565 48.64 -7.61 18.89
C GLU A 565 47.91 -8.94 18.65
N TYR A 566 46.87 -9.22 19.45
CA TYR A 566 46.01 -10.37 19.24
C TYR A 566 45.40 -10.38 17.84
N TRP A 567 44.85 -9.25 17.38
CA TRP A 567 44.31 -9.20 16.01
C TRP A 567 45.39 -9.34 14.95
N THR A 568 46.60 -8.81 15.15
CA THR A 568 47.74 -9.07 14.24
C THR A 568 47.97 -10.57 14.09
N CYS A 569 48.17 -11.30 15.20
CA CYS A 569 48.38 -12.75 15.17
C CYS A 569 47.18 -13.53 14.63
N ARG A 570 45.97 -13.07 14.94
CA ARG A 570 44.72 -13.72 14.54
C ARG A 570 44.49 -13.62 13.04
N LEU A 571 44.73 -12.45 12.46
CA LEU A 571 44.41 -12.12 11.08
C LEU A 571 45.52 -12.53 10.11
N GLU A 572 46.79 -12.31 10.44
CA GLU A 572 47.90 -12.65 9.55
C GLU A 572 48.04 -14.16 9.34
N TRP A 573 47.73 -14.96 10.37
CA TRP A 573 47.96 -16.41 10.35
C TRP A 573 46.68 -17.22 10.17
N GLU A 574 45.50 -16.57 10.14
CA GLU A 574 44.18 -17.22 10.17
C GLU A 574 44.18 -18.40 11.16
N SER A 575 44.56 -18.13 12.40
CA SER A 575 44.89 -19.18 13.38
C SER A 575 43.62 -19.71 14.08
N TYR A 576 43.73 -20.49 15.16
CA TYR A 576 42.65 -20.67 16.14
C TYR A 576 42.77 -19.63 17.26
N HIS A 577 41.68 -19.38 18.01
CA HIS A 577 41.70 -18.37 19.08
C HIS A 577 42.83 -18.62 20.09
N GLN A 578 43.00 -19.89 20.50
CA GLN A 578 44.03 -20.29 21.44
C GLN A 578 45.43 -20.04 20.88
N ASP A 579 45.69 -20.38 19.61
CA ASP A 579 46.99 -20.16 18.98
C ASP A 579 47.35 -18.67 18.92
N ALA A 580 46.38 -17.82 18.54
CA ALA A 580 46.56 -16.37 18.52
C ALA A 580 46.82 -15.81 19.92
N LEU A 581 46.09 -16.28 20.93
CA LEU A 581 46.27 -15.88 22.32
C LEU A 581 47.67 -16.26 22.83
N HIS A 582 48.11 -17.49 22.59
CA HIS A 582 49.45 -17.96 22.96
C HIS A 582 50.56 -17.11 22.29
N ALA A 583 50.42 -16.83 20.99
CA ALA A 583 51.35 -15.96 20.26
C ALA A 583 51.40 -14.54 20.83
N THR A 584 50.23 -13.98 21.15
CA THR A 584 50.10 -12.64 21.76
C THR A 584 50.82 -12.58 23.11
N MET A 585 50.60 -13.58 23.97
CA MET A 585 51.23 -13.61 25.30
C MET A 585 52.74 -13.75 25.21
N ALA A 586 53.25 -14.55 24.27
CA ALA A 586 54.68 -14.66 24.01
C ALA A 586 55.30 -13.35 23.50
N SER A 587 54.61 -12.64 22.60
CA SER A 587 55.03 -11.33 22.07
C SER A 587 55.14 -10.28 23.19
N VAL A 588 54.11 -10.19 24.04
CA VAL A 588 54.07 -9.24 25.17
C VAL A 588 55.16 -9.51 26.21
N GLN A 589 55.42 -10.79 26.53
CA GLN A 589 56.49 -11.16 27.47
C GLN A 589 57.89 -10.80 26.93
N MET A 590 58.15 -10.99 25.64
CA MET A 590 59.44 -10.61 25.05
C MET A 590 59.68 -9.10 25.10
N ILE A 591 58.65 -8.28 24.90
CA ILE A 591 58.76 -6.82 25.01
C ILE A 591 59.06 -6.39 26.45
N GLN A 592 58.45 -7.04 27.45
CA GLN A 592 58.72 -6.74 28.86
C GLN A 592 60.16 -7.07 29.25
N VAL A 593 60.68 -8.23 28.82
CA VAL A 593 62.07 -8.62 29.08
C VAL A 593 63.06 -7.63 28.41
N GLN A 594 62.77 -7.16 27.20
CA GLN A 594 63.61 -6.18 26.49
C GLN A 594 63.56 -4.76 27.08
N MET A 595 62.56 -4.43 27.89
CA MET A 595 62.47 -3.14 28.58
C MET A 595 63.09 -3.14 29.98
N GLU A 596 63.31 -4.33 30.56
CA GLU A 596 63.97 -4.53 31.86
C GLU A 596 65.50 -4.71 31.74
N GLU A 597 66.00 -5.04 30.53
CA GLU A 597 67.41 -4.97 30.13
C GLU A 597 67.81 -3.55 29.69
#